data_AF-A0A2N9VYN0-F1
#
_entry.id   AF-A0A2N9VYN0-F1
#
_cell.length_a   1.000
_cell.length_b   1.000
_cell.length_c   1.000
_cell.angle_alpha   90.00
_cell.angle_beta   90.00
_cell.angle_gamma   90.00
#
_symmetry.space_group_name_H-M   'P 1'
#
loop_
_entity.id
_entity.type
_entity.pdbx_description
1 polymer ?
#
loop_
_entity_poly.entity_id
_entity_poly.type
_entity_poly.pdbx_seq_one_letter_code
_entity_poly.pdbx_strand_id
1 'polypeptide(L)' 'MGFARQVADRVIFMDGGSVVEQNKPSAFFDAPQHERTRKFLGQILH' A
#
# COMPACT_ATOMS: atom_id res chain seq x y z
N MET A 1 -4.70 -8.96 5.86
CA MET A 1 -3.51 -8.10 5.62
C MET A 1 -2.94 -7.48 6.91
N GLY A 2 -2.78 -8.25 8.00
CA GLY A 2 -2.26 -7.71 9.27
C GLY A 2 -0.73 -7.71 9.39
N PHE A 3 -0.08 -8.69 8.75
CA PHE A 3 1.37 -8.91 8.87
C PHE A 3 2.21 -7.73 8.35
N ALA A 4 1.97 -7.30 7.11
CA ALA A 4 2.72 -6.18 6.51
C ALA A 4 2.49 -4.85 7.26
N ARG A 5 1.33 -4.69 7.91
CA ARG A 5 1.02 -3.51 8.70
C ARG A 5 1.72 -3.50 10.06
N GLN A 6 1.99 -4.68 10.64
CA GLN A 6 2.60 -4.82 11.96
C GLN A 6 4.12 -4.91 11.92
N VAL A 7 4.70 -5.45 10.85
CA VAL A 7 6.13 -5.83 10.83
C VAL A 7 6.95 -4.97 9.88
N ALA A 8 6.36 -4.39 8.83
CA ALA A 8 7.13 -3.62 7.87
C ALA A 8 7.46 -2.21 8.40
N ASP A 9 8.67 -1.72 8.14
CA ASP A 9 9.02 -0.32 8.38
C ASP A 9 8.57 0.60 7.23
N ARG A 10 8.49 0.04 6.03
CA ARG A 10 8.14 0.74 4.80
C ARG A 10 7.46 -0.20 3.82
N VAL A 11 6.46 0.31 3.11
CA VAL A 11 5.70 -0.40 2.09
C VAL A 11 5.94 0.27 0.76
N ILE A 12 6.17 -0.53 -0.28
CA ILE A 12 6.35 -0.09 -1.65
C ILE A 12 5.30 -0.80 -2.50
N PHE A 13 4.48 -0.01 -3.19
CA PHE A 13 3.56 -0.49 -4.19
C PHE A 13 4.16 -0.28 -5.57
N MET A 14 4.19 -1.36 -6.34
CA MET A 14 4.71 -1.39 -7.69
C MET A 14 3.62 -1.85 -8.66
N ASP A 15 3.57 -1.22 -9.83
CA ASP A 15 2.65 -1.56 -10.90
C ASP A 15 3.30 -1.19 -12.25
N GLY A 16 3.11 -2.02 -13.28
CA GLY A 16 3.70 -1.82 -14.60
C GLY A 16 5.23 -1.71 -14.60
N GLY A 17 5.92 -2.38 -13.67
CA GLY A 17 7.38 -2.32 -13.55
C GLY A 17 7.92 -1.02 -12.93
N SER A 18 7.04 -0.16 -12.38
CA SER A 18 7.43 1.09 -11.74
C SER A 18 6.95 1.16 -10.28
N VAL A 19 7.67 1.91 -9.45
CA VAL A 19 7.22 2.24 -8.09
C VAL A 19 6.15 3.32 -8.20
N VAL A 20 4.93 2.99 -7.77
CA VAL A 20 3.78 3.91 -7.82
C VAL A 20 3.59 4.63 -6.50
N GLU A 21 3.81 3.95 -5.38
CA GLU A 21 3.71 4.58 -4.06
C GLU A 21 4.67 3.93 -3.08
N GLN A 22 5.25 4.74 -2.19
CA GLN A 22 6.12 4.26 -1.14
C GLN A 22 5.88 5.08 0.13
N ASN A 23 5.48 4.41 1.21
CA ASN A 23 5.19 5.09 2.47
C ASN A 23 5.38 4.17 3.69
N LYS A 24 5.22 4.71 4.91
CA LYS A 24 5.06 3.90 6.12
C LYS A 24 3.78 3.06 6.03
N PRO A 25 3.73 1.88 6.67
CA PRO A 25 2.57 0.99 6.57
C PRO A 25 1.27 1.66 7.01
N SER A 26 1.27 2.38 8.12
CA SER A 26 0.07 3.10 8.60
C SER A 26 -0.45 4.07 7.55
N ALA A 27 0.41 4.95 7.03
CA ALA A 27 0.03 5.90 5.99
C ALA A 27 -0.41 5.21 4.69
N PHE A 28 0.26 4.12 4.30
CA PHE A 28 -0.06 3.37 3.07
C PHE A 28 -1.42 2.68 3.13
N PHE A 29 -1.76 2.05 4.26
CA PHE A 29 -3.02 1.31 4.41
C PHE A 29 -4.19 2.18 4.85
N ASP A 30 -3.96 3.21 5.67
CA ASP A 30 -5.03 4.07 6.21
C ASP A 30 -5.31 5.29 5.33
N ALA A 31 -4.28 5.86 4.71
CA ALA A 31 -4.37 7.09 3.93
C ALA A 31 -3.53 7.03 2.64
N PRO A 32 -3.72 6.00 1.79
CA PRO A 32 -3.02 5.89 0.51
C PRO A 32 -3.20 7.17 -0.32
N GLN A 33 -2.09 7.70 -0.83
CA GLN A 33 -2.09 8.95 -1.57
C GLN A 33 -2.38 8.73 -3.06
N HIS A 34 -1.99 7.58 -3.61
CA HIS A 34 -2.15 7.29 -5.02
C HIS A 34 -3.48 6.59 -5.32
N GLU A 35 -4.16 7.01 -6.38
CA GLU A 35 -5.46 6.44 -6.78
C GLU A 35 -5.35 4.94 -7.12
N ARG A 36 -4.25 4.52 -7.76
CA ARG A 36 -3.97 3.11 -8.07
C ARG A 36 -3.82 2.27 -6.81
N THR A 37 -3.11 2.78 -5.80
CA THR A 37 -2.96 2.13 -4.50
C THR A 37 -4.30 1.93 -3.82
N ARG A 38 -5.18 2.95 -3.85
CA ARG A 38 -6.55 2.85 -3.32
C ARG A 38 -7.37 1.76 -4.01
N LYS A 39 -7.32 1.71 -5.34
CA LYS A 39 -8.02 0.67 -6.13
C LYS A 39 -7.51 -0.72 -5.78
N PHE A 40 -6.19 -0.90 -5.70
CA PHE A 40 -5.57 -2.17 -5.31
C PHE A 40 -5.97 -2.61 -3.90
N LEU A 41 -5.87 -1.71 -2.91
CA LEU A 41 -6.27 -2.00 -1.54
C LEU A 41 -7.76 -2.34 -1.43
N GLY A 42 -8.63 -1.66 -2.19
CA GLY A 42 -10.07 -1.97 -2.23
C GLY A 42 -10.41 -3.34 -2.80
N GLN A 43 -9.59 -3.89 -3.70
CA GLN A 43 -9.78 -5.25 -4.24
C GLN A 43 -9.30 -6.35 -3.28
N ILE A 44 -8.39 -6.02 -2.37
CA ILE A 44 -7.64 -6.99 -1.56
C ILE A 44 -8.09 -7.04 -0.10
N LEU A 45 -8.65 -5.94 0.41
CA LEU A 45 -9.12 -5.84 1.80
C LEU A 45 -10.57 -6.32 1.99
N HIS A 46 -11.12 -7.07 1.03
CA HIS A 46 -12.44 -7.71 1.13
C HIS A 46 -12.39 -9.05 1.87
#